data_AF-A0A950NEL3-F1
#
_entry.id   AF-A0A950NEL3-F1
#
_cell.length_a   1.000
_cell.length_b   1.000
_cell.length_c   1.000
_cell.angle_alpha   90.00
_cell.angle_beta   90.00
_cell.angle_gamma   90.00
#
_symmetry.space_group_name_H-M   'P 1'
#
loop_
_entity.id
_entity.type
_entity.pdbx_description
1 polymer ?
#
loop_
_entity_poly.entity_id
_entity_poly.type
_entity_poly.pdbx_seq_one_letter_code
_entity_poly.pdbx_strand_id
1 'polypeptide(L)'
;MNPLVIDAVVVTFNPGPEFPGRLETYIRQVRRVLIIDNSTEPRDAFFASLSNAYGEALDVVRNGNNLGLAQAQNIGVSRAMGQGAEWVIFFDDD
;
A
#
# COMPACT_ATOMS: atom_id res chain seq x y z
N MET A 1 12.10 19.22 -16.89
CA MET A 1 10.79 18.65 -16.50
C MET A 1 10.89 18.31 -15.03
N ASN A 2 9.89 18.65 -14.22
CA ASN A 2 9.84 18.16 -12.83
C ASN A 2 9.60 16.64 -12.86
N PRO A 3 10.25 15.86 -11.99
CA PRO A 3 9.96 14.43 -11.87
C PRO A 3 8.51 14.24 -11.40
N LEU A 4 7.78 13.31 -12.03
CA LEU A 4 6.41 12.98 -11.65
C LEU A 4 6.39 12.39 -10.22
N VAL A 5 5.50 12.88 -9.36
CA VAL A 5 5.28 12.28 -8.04
C VAL A 5 4.18 11.21 -8.12
N ILE A 6 4.61 9.95 -8.24
CA ILE A 6 3.73 8.78 -8.33
C ILE A 6 3.77 8.00 -7.02
N ASP A 7 2.61 7.69 -6.46
CA ASP A 7 2.46 6.74 -5.36
C ASP A 7 1.67 5.50 -5.82
N ALA A 8 1.99 4.34 -5.26
CA ALA A 8 1.23 3.13 -5.50
C ALA A 8 0.19 2.91 -4.38
N VAL A 9 -0.99 2.43 -4.75
CA VAL A 9 -1.98 1.90 -3.81
C VAL A 9 -2.13 0.41 -4.06
N VAL A 10 -1.93 -0.37 -3.00
CA VAL A 10 -2.03 -1.84 -3.04
C VAL A 10 -3.06 -2.26 -2.01
N VAL A 11 -4.17 -2.82 -2.47
CA VAL A 11 -5.18 -3.37 -1.56
C VAL A 11 -4.78 -4.81 -1.27
N THR A 12 -4.72 -5.19 0.00
CA THR A 12 -4.39 -6.56 0.39
C THR A 12 -5.56 -7.23 1.09
N PHE A 13 -5.75 -8.53 0.86
CA PHE A 13 -6.70 -9.35 1.63
C PHE A 13 -6.08 -10.70 1.96
N ASN A 14 -5.53 -10.82 3.16
CA ASN A 14 -4.78 -11.99 3.61
C ASN A 14 -3.61 -12.35 2.66
N PRO A 15 -2.67 -11.41 2.39
CA PRO A 15 -1.65 -11.59 1.37
C PRO A 15 -0.73 -12.78 1.68
N GLY A 16 -0.32 -13.48 0.63
CA GLY A 16 0.54 -14.66 0.71
C GLY A 16 2.00 -14.34 1.04
N PRO A 17 2.83 -15.38 1.27
CA PRO A 17 4.24 -15.22 1.63
C PRO A 17 5.11 -14.57 0.55
N GLU A 18 4.65 -14.57 -0.70
CA GLU A 18 5.36 -13.94 -1.84
C GLU A 18 5.17 -12.42 -1.91
N PHE A 19 4.18 -11.88 -1.20
CA PHE A 19 3.84 -10.46 -1.25
C PHE A 19 5.01 -9.52 -0.91
N PRO A 20 5.85 -9.78 0.12
CA PRO A 20 7.01 -8.92 0.40
C PRO A 20 7.98 -8.80 -0.78
N GLY A 21 8.19 -9.87 -1.55
CA GLY A 21 9.04 -9.83 -2.74
C GLY A 21 8.47 -8.95 -3.84
N ARG A 22 7.15 -9.00 -4.06
CA ARG A 22 6.45 -8.10 -4.99
C ARG A 22 6.50 -6.65 -4.52
N LEU A 23 6.23 -6.42 -3.24
CA LEU A 23 6.25 -5.10 -2.62
C LEU A 23 7.61 -4.41 -2.84
N GLU A 24 8.72 -5.14 -2.73
CA GLU A 24 10.04 -4.60 -3.02
C GLU A 24 10.16 -4.06 -4.46
N THR A 25 9.56 -4.75 -5.44
CA THR A 25 9.57 -4.29 -6.83
C THR A 25 8.78 -3.00 -7.02
N TYR A 26 7.65 -2.85 -6.31
CA TYR A 26 6.83 -1.64 -6.35
C TYR A 26 7.55 -0.45 -5.73
N ILE A 27 8.12 -0.64 -4.52
CA ILE A 27 8.84 0.41 -3.78
C ILE A 27 9.98 1.02 -4.62
N ARG A 28 10.65 0.24 -5.47
CA ARG A 28 11.74 0.73 -6.33
C ARG A 28 11.27 1.59 -7.51
N GLN A 29 9.97 1.63 -7.80
CA GLN A 29 9.41 2.28 -8.99
C GLN A 29 8.63 3.55 -8.68
N VAL A 30 8.16 3.71 -7.45
CA VAL A 30 7.31 4.83 -7.04
C VAL A 30 7.90 5.56 -5.84
N ARG A 31 7.42 6.76 -5.56
CA ARG A 31 7.86 7.52 -4.38
C ARG A 31 7.47 6.81 -3.08
N ARG A 32 6.24 6.28 -3.02
CA ARG A 32 5.69 5.60 -1.84
C ARG A 32 4.69 4.54 -2.27
N VAL A 33 4.62 3.47 -1.49
CA VAL A 33 3.56 2.46 -1.57
C VAL A 33 2.63 2.62 -0.38
N LEU A 34 1.32 2.65 -0.62
CA LEU A 34 0.28 2.62 0.40
C LEU A 34 -0.39 1.25 0.36
N ILE A 35 -0.16 0.45 1.40
CA ILE A 35 -0.88 -0.80 1.60
C ILE A 35 -2.19 -0.49 2.32
N ILE A 36 -3.31 -0.87 1.71
CA ILE A 36 -4.63 -0.81 2.32
C ILE A 36 -5.06 -2.23 2.64
N ASP A 37 -4.85 -2.64 3.90
CA ASP A 37 -5.19 -3.99 4.34
C ASP A 37 -6.67 -4.11 4.69
N ASN A 38 -7.38 -4.90 3.89
CA ASN A 38 -8.77 -5.28 4.07
C ASN A 38 -8.93 -6.60 4.84
N SER A 39 -7.84 -7.19 5.36
CA SER A 39 -7.93 -8.40 6.18
C SER A 39 -8.75 -8.14 7.44
N THR A 40 -9.55 -9.14 7.84
CA THR A 40 -10.23 -9.15 9.15
C THR A 40 -9.28 -9.57 10.27
N GLU A 41 -8.33 -10.46 9.95
CA GLU A 41 -7.40 -11.01 10.94
C GLU A 41 -6.27 -10.03 11.28
N PRO A 42 -5.88 -9.93 12.56
CA PRO A 42 -4.74 -9.12 12.97
C PRO A 42 -3.44 -9.71 12.40
N ARG A 43 -2.65 -8.86 11.75
CA ARG A 43 -1.33 -9.18 11.17
C ARG A 43 -0.30 -8.12 11.55
N ASP A 44 -0.43 -7.57 12.75
CA ASP A 44 0.29 -6.37 13.16
C ASP A 44 1.80 -6.58 13.10
N ALA A 45 2.30 -7.76 13.49
CA ALA A 45 3.72 -8.10 13.40
C ALA A 45 4.24 -8.14 11.95
N PHE A 46 3.43 -8.63 11.01
CA PHE A 46 3.79 -8.68 9.59
C PHE A 46 3.87 -7.27 9.00
N PHE A 47 2.85 -6.45 9.21
CA PHE A 47 2.88 -5.08 8.69
C PHE A 47 3.91 -4.20 9.40
N ALA A 48 4.12 -4.38 10.71
CA ALA A 48 5.18 -3.68 11.44
C ALA A 48 6.57 -4.03 10.92
N SER A 49 6.83 -5.29 10.53
CA SER A 49 8.12 -5.67 9.94
C SER A 49 8.34 -4.99 8.59
N LEU A 50 7.30 -4.89 7.75
CA LEU A 50 7.37 -4.15 6.48
C LEU A 50 7.59 -2.65 6.70
N SER A 51 6.83 -2.02 7.61
CA SER A 51 7.02 -0.60 7.94
C SER A 51 8.42 -0.32 8.48
N ASN A 52 8.98 -1.20 9.31
CA ASN A 52 10.35 -1.08 9.79
C ASN A 52 11.39 -1.24 8.68
N ALA A 53 11.14 -2.12 7.71
CA ALA A 53 12.06 -2.36 6.60
C ALA A 53 12.11 -1.21 5.59
N TYR A 54 10.97 -0.56 5.33
CA TYR A 54 10.84 0.42 4.24
C TYR A 54 10.63 1.87 4.70
N GLY A 55 10.34 2.11 5.98
CA GLY A 55 10.21 3.44 6.55
C GLY A 55 9.23 4.33 5.78
N GLU A 56 9.66 5.54 5.41
CA GLU A 56 8.80 6.52 4.72
C GLU A 56 8.37 6.13 3.30
N ALA A 57 9.00 5.10 2.71
CA ALA A 57 8.61 4.57 1.41
C ALA A 57 7.36 3.68 1.47
N LEU A 58 6.88 3.34 2.68
CA LEU A 58 5.70 2.51 2.88
C LEU A 58 4.77 3.11 3.95
N ASP A 59 3.49 3.27 3.60
CA ASP A 59 2.41 3.54 4.55
C ASP A 59 1.45 2.34 4.59
N VAL A 60 0.95 1.98 5.77
CA VAL A 60 0.03 0.85 5.95
C VAL A 60 -1.22 1.33 6.66
N VAL A 61 -2.38 1.15 6.02
CA VAL A 61 -3.70 1.43 6.59
C VAL A 61 -4.40 0.09 6.83
N ARG A 62 -4.69 -0.21 8.10
CA ARG A 62 -5.45 -1.41 8.49
C ARG A 62 -6.93 -1.06 8.62
N ASN A 63 -7.78 -1.62 7.76
CA ASN A 63 -9.22 -1.43 7.87
C ASN A 63 -9.85 -2.34 8.94
N GLY A 64 -9.24 -3.50 9.21
CA GLY A 64 -9.74 -4.48 10.19
C GLY A 64 -11.05 -5.16 9.77
N ASN A 65 -11.50 -4.93 8.54
CA ASN A 65 -12.67 -5.56 7.94
C ASN A 65 -12.56 -5.50 6.41
N ASN A 66 -13.29 -6.38 5.72
CA ASN A 66 -13.39 -6.35 4.27
C ASN A 66 -14.40 -5.28 3.82
N LEU A 67 -13.89 -4.10 3.46
CA LEU A 67 -14.70 -2.98 2.97
C LEU A 67 -15.05 -3.09 1.46
N GLY A 68 -14.58 -4.15 0.80
CA GLY A 68 -14.59 -4.25 -0.66
C GLY A 68 -13.48 -3.44 -1.33
N LEU A 69 -13.16 -3.83 -2.56
CA LEU A 69 -12.01 -3.29 -3.31
C LEU A 69 -12.13 -1.78 -3.60
N ALA A 70 -13.27 -1.34 -4.13
CA ALA A 70 -13.47 0.05 -4.53
C ALA A 70 -13.34 1.01 -3.33
N GLN A 71 -13.89 0.64 -2.17
CA GLN A 71 -13.77 1.46 -0.97
C GLN A 71 -12.33 1.52 -0.46
N ALA A 72 -11.62 0.38 -0.46
CA ALA A 72 -10.21 0.33 -0.07
C ALA A 72 -9.31 1.16 -1.00
N GLN A 73 -9.51 1.05 -2.32
CA GLN A 73 -8.80 1.88 -3.30
C GLN A 73 -9.07 3.37 -3.08
N ASN A 74 -10.33 3.77 -2.82
CA ASN A 74 -10.66 5.16 -2.53
C ASN A 74 -9.96 5.70 -1.28
N ILE A 75 -9.85 4.88 -0.22
CA ILE A 75 -9.08 5.22 0.98
C ILE A 75 -7.61 5.46 0.61
N GLY A 76 -7.01 4.56 -0.16
CA GLY A 76 -5.63 4.69 -0.61
C GLY A 76 -5.39 5.92 -1.48
N VAL A 77 -6.26 6.19 -2.45
CA VAL A 77 -6.17 7.38 -3.32
C VAL A 77 -6.26 8.65 -2.48
N SER A 78 -7.25 8.76 -1.60
CA SER A 78 -7.42 9.93 -0.74
C SER A 78 -6.18 10.19 0.12
N ARG A 79 -5.58 9.12 0.66
CA ARG A 79 -4.36 9.20 1.47
C ARG A 79 -3.15 9.61 0.64
N ALA A 80 -2.94 9.01 -0.53
CA ALA A 80 -1.83 9.32 -1.44
C ALA A 80 -1.88 10.79 -1.89
N MET A 81 -3.05 11.26 -2.33
CA MET A 81 -3.25 12.66 -2.72
C MET A 81 -3.03 13.62 -1.55
N GLY A 82 -3.53 13.29 -0.36
CA GLY A 82 -3.28 14.06 0.87
C GLY A 82 -1.80 14.10 1.27
N GLN A 83 -0.97 13.19 0.76
CA GLN A 83 0.47 13.14 0.95
C GLN A 83 1.28 13.70 -0.24
N GLY A 84 0.61 14.37 -1.19
CA GLY A 84 1.24 15.07 -2.31
C GLY A 84 1.49 14.22 -3.55
N ALA A 85 0.83 13.07 -3.71
CA ALA A 85 0.87 12.34 -4.98
C ALA A 85 0.21 13.16 -6.11
N GLU A 86 0.87 13.26 -7.25
CA GLU A 86 0.29 13.79 -8.50
C GLU A 86 -0.44 12.71 -9.27
N TRP A 87 0.04 11.48 -9.16
CA TRP A 87 -0.52 10.30 -9.82
C TRP A 87 -0.58 9.12 -8.86
N VAL A 88 -1.59 8.29 -9.05
CA VAL A 88 -1.75 7.02 -8.34
C VAL A 88 -1.72 5.88 -9.34
N ILE A 89 -0.93 4.85 -9.04
CA ILE A 89 -0.96 3.56 -9.73
C ILE A 89 -1.53 2.49 -8.79
N PHE A 90 -2.36 1.59 -9.31
CA PHE A 90 -2.86 0.45 -8.55
C PHE A 90 -2.03 -0.80 -8.84
N PHE A 91 -1.69 -1.54 -7.78
CA PHE A 91 -1.25 -2.93 -7.88
C PHE A 91 -2.16 -3.82 -7.03
N ASP A 92 -2.11 -5.12 -7.33
CA ASP A 92 -2.75 -6.17 -6.55
C ASP A 92 -1.74 -6.87 -5.64
N ASP A 93 -2.22 -7.69 -4.70
CA ASP A 93 -1.36 -8.45 -3.78
C ASP A 93 -0.87 -9.81 -4.32
N ASP A 94 -1.39 -10.24 -5.48
CA ASP A 94 -1.15 -11.53 -6.13
C ASP A 94 -0.18 -11.55 -7.33
#